data_AF-A0A820H7N9-F1
#
_entry.id   AF-A0A820H7N9-F1
#
_cell.length_a   1.000
_cell.length_b   1.000
_cell.length_c   1.000
_cell.angle_alpha   90.00
_cell.angle_beta   90.00
_cell.angle_gamma   90.00
#
_symmetry.space_group_name_H-M   'P 1'
#
loop_
_entity.id
_entity.type
_entity.pdbx_description
1 polymer ?
#
loop_
_entity_poly.entity_id
_entity_poly.type
_entity_poly.pdbx_seq_one_letter_code
_entity_poly.pdbx_strand_id
1 'polypeptide(L)'
;EQRQSSRLDWAESSCTRWLQIPLYSWITPILSLSNKRTLVENDLDDLAIKDQCSTLLNRVNQYDSQWPGTWHVLNHTFAKDFLMSILLVFPLIMAHLAQPLLIRQIILVIKDQSGLPWYDGYIFCIALFASCIVQAIVVFRYRLNSRLKKNCIGTNKINTA
;
A
#
# COMPACT_ATOMS: atom_id res chain seq x y z
N GLU A 1 25.98 19.74 -5.75
CA GLU A 1 24.54 19.69 -6.06
C GLU A 1 23.87 18.88 -4.94
N GLN A 2 23.11 19.52 -4.05
CA GLN A 2 22.46 18.84 -2.94
C GLN A 2 21.11 18.29 -3.42
N ARG A 3 20.97 16.95 -3.46
CA ARG A 3 19.70 16.30 -3.77
C ARG A 3 18.71 16.51 -2.63
N GLN A 4 17.43 16.67 -2.97
CA GLN A 4 16.37 16.85 -1.99
C GLN A 4 16.13 15.54 -1.21
N SER A 5 15.98 15.67 0.11
CA SER A 5 15.60 14.55 0.98
C SER A 5 14.24 13.97 0.56
N SER A 6 14.11 12.63 0.64
CA SER A 6 12.90 11.93 0.22
C SER A 6 11.64 12.48 0.92
N ARG A 7 10.63 12.93 0.15
CA ARG A 7 9.36 13.40 0.71
C ARG A 7 8.59 12.29 1.43
N LEU A 8 8.88 11.02 1.08
CA LEU A 8 8.36 9.87 1.80
C LEU A 8 8.86 9.83 3.24
N ASP A 9 10.14 10.14 3.48
CA ASP A 9 10.72 10.14 4.83
C ASP A 9 10.13 11.28 5.68
N TRP A 10 9.79 12.42 5.06
CA TRP A 10 9.02 13.49 5.70
C TRP A 10 7.59 13.06 6.05
N ALA A 11 6.89 12.38 5.14
CA ALA A 11 5.54 11.87 5.40
C ALA A 11 5.52 10.78 6.49
N GLU A 12 6.60 10.00 6.60
CA GLU A 12 6.76 8.96 7.62
C GLU A 12 7.10 9.48 9.01
N SER A 13 7.75 10.63 9.08
CA SER A 13 8.08 11.34 10.32
C SER A 13 6.97 12.30 10.80
N SER A 14 6.00 12.60 9.94
CA SER A 14 4.88 13.50 10.26
C SER A 14 3.86 12.88 11.22
N CYS A 15 3.31 13.68 12.15
CA CYS A 15 2.25 13.23 13.08
C CYS A 15 0.98 12.73 12.37
N THR A 16 0.75 13.20 11.13
CA THR A 16 -0.35 12.82 10.25
C THR A 16 -0.05 11.59 9.38
N ARG A 17 0.99 10.81 9.72
CA ARG A 17 1.43 9.59 9.02
C ARG A 17 0.29 8.67 8.63
N TRP A 18 -0.63 8.43 9.58
CA TRP A 18 -1.74 7.50 9.43
C TRP A 18 -2.78 7.92 8.38
N LEU A 19 -2.83 9.21 8.01
CA LEU A 19 -3.66 9.72 6.90
C LEU A 19 -2.85 9.92 5.63
N GLN A 20 -1.66 10.51 5.73
CA GLN A 20 -0.87 10.92 4.57
C GLN A 20 -0.31 9.72 3.78
N ILE A 21 0.06 8.64 4.48
CA ILE A 21 0.57 7.42 3.83
C ILE A 21 -0.53 6.71 3.03
N PRO A 22 -1.70 6.36 3.59
CA PRO A 22 -2.72 5.65 2.82
C PRO A 22 -3.34 6.53 1.72
N LEU A 23 -3.42 7.85 1.91
CA LEU A 23 -3.98 8.77 0.91
C LEU A 23 -2.95 9.24 -0.13
N TYR A 24 -1.68 8.80 -0.05
CA TYR A 24 -0.60 9.21 -0.95
C TYR A 24 -0.46 10.72 -1.13
N SER A 25 -0.74 11.48 -0.06
CA SER A 25 -0.71 12.94 -0.10
C SER A 25 0.67 13.50 -0.45
N TRP A 26 1.74 12.72 -0.22
CA TRP A 26 3.11 13.07 -0.56
C TRP A 26 3.42 13.04 -2.07
N ILE A 27 2.63 12.29 -2.87
CA ILE A 27 2.78 12.21 -4.34
C ILE A 27 2.09 13.38 -5.03
N THR A 28 1.02 13.93 -4.45
CA THR A 28 0.24 15.05 -4.99
C THR A 28 1.09 16.22 -5.54
N PRO A 29 2.13 16.71 -4.85
CA PRO A 29 2.95 17.80 -5.39
C PRO A 29 3.74 17.41 -6.65
N ILE A 30 4.25 16.18 -6.74
CA ILE A 30 4.94 15.67 -7.95
C ILE A 30 3.95 15.57 -9.10
N LEU A 31 2.74 15.07 -8.84
CA LEU A 31 1.68 15.03 -9.84
C LEU A 31 1.31 16.43 -10.35
N SER A 32 1.25 17.41 -9.45
CA SER A 32 0.95 18.80 -9.80
C SER A 32 2.05 19.45 -10.65
N LEU A 33 3.32 19.06 -10.45
CA LEU A 33 4.45 19.51 -11.26
C LEU A 33 4.41 18.88 -12.66
N SER A 34 4.10 17.58 -12.74
CA SER A 34 3.94 16.85 -13.99
C SER A 34 2.85 17.45 -14.90
N ASN A 35 1.77 17.97 -14.29
CA ASN A 35 0.72 18.66 -15.04
C ASN A 35 1.17 20.01 -15.64
N LYS A 36 2.19 20.65 -15.05
CA LYS A 36 2.67 21.97 -15.47
C LYS A 36 3.86 21.89 -16.43
N ARG A 37 4.73 20.90 -16.27
CA ARG A 37 5.93 20.71 -17.09
C ARG A 37 6.34 19.24 -17.17
N THR A 38 7.14 18.90 -18.18
CA THR A 38 7.80 17.59 -18.26
C THR A 38 8.79 17.43 -17.10
N LEU A 39 8.71 16.28 -16.42
CA LEU A 39 9.57 15.94 -15.30
C LEU A 39 11.02 15.72 -15.79
N VAL A 40 11.96 16.33 -15.08
CA VAL A 40 13.41 16.13 -15.27
C VAL A 40 13.93 15.26 -14.12
N GLU A 41 15.03 14.53 -14.30
CA GLU A 41 15.60 13.64 -13.27
C GLU A 41 15.84 14.35 -11.92
N ASN A 42 16.24 15.62 -11.95
CA ASN A 42 16.45 16.44 -10.76
C ASN A 42 15.16 16.78 -9.98
N ASP A 43 13.98 16.58 -10.58
CA ASP A 43 12.67 16.77 -9.92
C ASP A 43 12.20 15.50 -9.19
N LEU A 44 12.89 14.36 -9.35
CA LEU A 44 12.58 13.14 -8.63
C LEU A 44 13.28 13.14 -7.27
N ASP A 45 12.53 12.74 -6.24
CA ASP A 45 13.08 12.52 -4.91
C ASP A 45 14.03 11.31 -4.91
N ASP A 46 15.08 11.37 -4.10
CA ASP A 46 15.95 10.21 -3.87
C ASP A 46 15.16 9.06 -3.19
N LEU A 47 15.65 7.84 -3.42
CA LEU A 47 15.13 6.64 -2.77
C LEU A 47 15.20 6.79 -1.25
N ALA A 48 14.12 6.42 -0.58
CA ALA A 48 14.05 6.43 0.88
C ALA A 48 15.22 5.66 1.49
N ILE A 49 15.78 6.16 2.59
CA ILE A 49 17.02 5.64 3.20
C ILE A 49 16.95 4.13 3.50
N LYS A 50 15.75 3.67 3.87
CA LYS A 50 15.44 2.26 4.15
C LYS A 50 15.48 1.33 2.93
N ASP A 51 15.25 1.88 1.73
CA ASP A 51 15.17 1.14 0.47
C ASP A 51 16.49 1.26 -0.33
N GLN A 52 17.45 2.05 0.15
CA GLN A 52 18.78 2.15 -0.44
C GLN A 52 19.54 0.81 -0.34
N CYS A 53 20.24 0.44 -1.41
CA CYS A 53 21.01 -0.81 -1.47
C CYS A 53 22.05 -0.93 -0.36
N SER A 54 22.66 0.19 0.07
CA SER A 54 23.65 0.22 1.17
C SER A 54 23.02 -0.23 2.49
N THR A 55 21.86 0.31 2.83
CA THR A 55 21.10 -0.05 4.04
C THR A 55 20.64 -1.50 3.99
N LEU A 56 20.14 -1.95 2.84
CA LEU A 56 19.66 -3.32 2.64
C LEU A 56 20.81 -4.32 2.74
N LEU A 57 21.95 -4.02 2.11
CA LEU A 57 23.16 -4.83 2.18
C LEU A 57 23.70 -4.89 3.62
N ASN A 58 23.71 -3.78 4.36
CA ASN A 58 24.11 -3.78 5.76
C ASN A 58 23.21 -4.67 6.64
N ARG A 59 21.89 -4.69 6.39
CA ARG A 59 20.96 -5.58 7.12
C ARG A 59 21.24 -7.05 6.83
N VAL A 60 21.58 -7.37 5.59
CA VAL A 60 21.90 -8.75 5.18
C VAL A 60 23.27 -9.17 5.75
N ASN A 61 24.28 -8.30 5.67
CA ASN A 61 25.64 -8.57 6.15
C ASN A 61 25.73 -8.73 7.68
N GLN A 62 24.76 -8.24 8.45
CA GLN A 62 24.69 -8.49 9.90
C GLN A 62 24.45 -9.98 10.25
N TYR A 63 23.96 -10.78 9.30
CA TYR A 63 23.68 -12.21 9.47
C TYR A 63 24.75 -13.12 8.86
N ASP A 64 25.86 -12.54 8.38
CA ASP A 64 26.89 -13.18 7.53
C ASP A 64 27.80 -14.18 8.29
N SER A 65 27.73 -14.25 9.62
CA SER A 65 28.69 -15.05 10.41
C SER A 65 28.44 -16.57 10.39
N GLN A 66 27.24 -17.02 10.01
CA GLN A 66 26.92 -18.45 9.86
C GLN A 66 25.91 -18.61 8.72
N TRP A 67 26.32 -19.22 7.60
CA TRP A 67 25.52 -19.34 6.38
C TRP A 67 24.79 -20.70 6.30
N PRO A 68 23.52 -20.81 6.72
CA PRO A 68 22.70 -21.99 6.43
C PRO A 68 22.00 -21.90 5.07
N GLY A 69 22.10 -20.79 4.34
CA GLY A 69 21.62 -20.64 2.96
C GLY A 69 20.96 -19.29 2.66
N THR A 70 21.11 -18.80 1.41
CA THR A 70 20.64 -17.49 0.95
C THR A 70 19.13 -17.29 1.16
N TRP A 71 18.33 -18.34 0.97
CA TRP A 71 16.88 -18.27 1.14
C TRP A 71 16.46 -18.02 2.59
N HIS A 72 17.22 -18.56 3.55
CA HIS A 72 16.91 -18.42 4.97
C HIS A 72 17.13 -16.99 5.45
N VAL A 73 18.27 -16.39 5.07
CA VAL A 73 18.59 -14.98 5.39
C VAL A 73 17.59 -14.04 4.72
N LEU A 74 17.23 -14.30 3.46
CA LEU A 74 16.23 -13.52 2.75
C LEU A 74 14.88 -13.57 3.44
N ASN A 75 14.38 -14.77 3.74
CA ASN A 75 13.08 -14.94 4.37
C ASN A 75 13.08 -14.30 5.77
N HIS A 76 14.14 -14.45 6.56
CA HIS A 76 14.21 -13.84 7.89
C HIS A 76 14.25 -12.31 7.84
N THR A 77 15.02 -11.73 6.92
CA THR A 77 15.14 -10.28 6.76
C THR A 77 13.82 -9.65 6.32
N PHE A 78 13.10 -10.28 5.38
CA PHE A 78 11.84 -9.77 4.84
C PHE A 78 10.59 -10.30 5.54
N ALA A 79 10.69 -11.29 6.44
CA ALA A 79 9.55 -11.90 7.11
C ALA A 79 8.72 -10.88 7.89
N LYS A 80 9.37 -9.89 8.52
CA LYS A 80 8.67 -8.83 9.26
C LYS A 80 7.76 -7.99 8.36
N ASP A 81 8.30 -7.56 7.22
CA ASP A 81 7.57 -6.75 6.24
C ASP A 81 6.48 -7.58 5.53
N PHE A 82 6.77 -8.85 5.28
CA PHE A 82 5.82 -9.78 4.70
C PHE A 82 4.66 -10.10 5.66
N LEU A 83 4.94 -10.34 6.94
CA LEU A 83 3.93 -10.60 7.96
C LEU A 83 3.03 -9.38 8.16
N MET A 84 3.60 -8.17 8.20
CA MET A 84 2.80 -6.93 8.25
C MET A 84 1.92 -6.78 7.01
N SER A 85 2.42 -7.17 5.83
CA SER A 85 1.64 -7.16 4.59
C SER A 85 0.48 -8.15 4.64
N ILE A 86 0.73 -9.40 5.08
CA ILE A 86 -0.33 -10.42 5.25
C ILE A 86 -1.38 -9.94 6.25
N LEU A 87 -0.96 -9.39 7.39
CA LEU A 87 -1.85 -8.87 8.41
C LEU A 87 -2.77 -7.77 7.87
N LEU A 88 -2.29 -6.96 6.92
CA LEU A 88 -3.08 -5.93 6.26
C LEU A 88 -4.03 -6.50 5.20
N VAL A 89 -3.64 -7.56 4.51
CA VAL A 89 -4.43 -8.21 3.44
C VAL A 89 -5.53 -9.11 4.01
N PHE A 90 -5.33 -9.69 5.18
CA PHE A 90 -6.32 -10.59 5.80
C PHE A 90 -7.70 -9.91 6.05
N PRO A 91 -7.79 -8.71 6.66
CA PRO A 91 -9.05 -7.98 6.80
C PRO A 91 -9.71 -7.66 5.45
N LEU A 92 -8.91 -7.43 4.40
CA LEU A 92 -9.43 -7.19 3.06
C LEU A 92 -10.12 -8.41 2.49
N ILE A 93 -9.52 -9.59 2.62
CA ILE A 93 -10.12 -10.86 2.18
C ILE A 93 -11.42 -11.11 2.94
N MET A 94 -11.41 -10.89 4.27
CA MET A 94 -12.61 -11.03 5.09
C MET A 94 -13.70 -10.03 4.68
N ALA A 95 -13.36 -8.78 4.36
CA ALA A 95 -14.30 -7.80 3.84
C ALA A 95 -14.91 -8.23 2.50
N HIS A 96 -14.09 -8.77 1.59
CA HIS A 96 -14.55 -9.30 0.31
C HIS A 96 -15.50 -10.49 0.45
N LEU A 97 -15.25 -11.37 1.43
CA LEU A 97 -16.13 -12.49 1.73
C LEU A 97 -17.42 -12.03 2.43
N ALA A 98 -17.34 -11.00 3.29
CA ALA A 98 -18.48 -10.46 4.01
C ALA A 98 -19.46 -9.70 3.09
N GLN A 99 -18.98 -9.02 2.05
CA GLN A 99 -19.83 -8.26 1.11
C GLN A 99 -21.03 -9.03 0.54
N PRO A 100 -20.86 -10.20 -0.11
CA PRO A 100 -22.00 -10.96 -0.65
C PRO A 100 -22.93 -11.49 0.45
N LEU A 101 -22.38 -11.83 1.64
CA LEU A 101 -23.17 -12.26 2.80
C LEU A 101 -24.05 -11.13 3.35
N LEU A 102 -23.49 -9.91 3.47
CA LEU A 102 -24.20 -8.73 3.96
C LEU A 102 -25.31 -8.30 3.00
N ILE A 103 -25.05 -8.30 1.69
CA ILE A 103 -26.07 -7.99 0.67
C ILE A 103 -27.24 -8.98 0.76
N ARG A 104 -26.95 -10.27 0.93
CA ARG A 104 -27.98 -11.29 1.09
C ARG A 104 -28.86 -11.05 2.32
N GLN A 105 -28.26 -10.64 3.44
CA GLN A 105 -29.02 -10.33 4.65
C GLN A 105 -29.90 -9.09 4.50
N ILE A 106 -29.41 -8.04 3.83
CA ILE A 106 -30.22 -6.84 3.54
C ILE A 106 -31.46 -7.20 2.72
N ILE A 107 -31.32 -8.06 1.70
CA ILE A 107 -32.45 -8.52 0.88
C ILE A 107 -33.48 -9.29 1.73
N LEU A 108 -33.04 -10.10 2.70
CA LEU A 108 -33.92 -10.84 3.61
C LEU A 108 -34.66 -9.93 4.59
N VAL A 109 -34.01 -8.85 5.04
CA VAL A 109 -34.66 -7.81 5.87
C VAL A 109 -35.73 -7.07 5.05
N ILE A 110 -35.43 -6.69 3.80
CA ILE A 110 -36.39 -6.00 2.93
C ILE A 110 -37.62 -6.87 2.62
N LYS A 111 -37.44 -8.20 2.51
CA LYS A 111 -38.55 -9.14 2.28
C LYS A 111 -39.42 -9.40 3.51
N ASP A 112 -39.15 -8.73 4.63
CA ASP A 112 -39.86 -8.88 5.92
C ASP A 112 -39.88 -10.33 6.44
N GLN A 113 -38.96 -11.17 5.94
CA GLN A 113 -38.91 -12.61 6.23
C GLN A 113 -38.09 -12.95 7.48
N SER A 114 -37.36 -11.99 8.03
CA SER A 114 -36.37 -12.25 9.08
C SER A 114 -36.84 -11.92 10.49
N GLY A 115 -37.97 -11.21 10.64
CA GLY A 115 -38.46 -10.75 11.96
C GLY A 115 -37.45 -9.88 12.72
N LEU A 116 -36.43 -9.36 12.03
CA LEU A 116 -35.35 -8.58 12.62
C LEU A 116 -35.78 -7.12 12.77
N PRO A 117 -35.39 -6.44 13.87
CA PRO A 117 -35.65 -5.02 14.06
C PRO A 117 -34.96 -4.17 12.98
N TRP A 118 -35.61 -3.08 12.59
CA TRP A 118 -35.16 -2.13 11.55
C TRP A 118 -33.76 -1.53 11.79
N TYR A 119 -33.28 -1.54 13.03
CA TYR A 119 -31.94 -1.09 13.41
C TYR A 119 -30.82 -1.96 12.82
N ASP A 120 -31.05 -3.27 12.64
CA ASP A 120 -30.02 -4.19 12.12
C ASP A 120 -29.67 -3.88 10.66
N GLY A 121 -30.64 -3.39 9.89
CA GLY A 121 -30.41 -2.92 8.51
C GLY A 121 -29.39 -1.78 8.44
N TYR A 122 -29.44 -0.83 9.39
CA TYR A 122 -28.47 0.27 9.45
C TYR A 122 -27.06 -0.23 9.79
N ILE A 123 -26.94 -1.19 10.71
CA ILE A 123 -25.65 -1.80 11.05
C ILE A 123 -25.02 -2.46 9.81
N PHE A 124 -25.81 -3.22 9.02
CA PHE A 124 -25.30 -3.85 7.81
C PHE A 124 -24.85 -2.84 6.75
N CYS A 125 -25.58 -1.73 6.58
CA CYS A 125 -25.18 -0.65 5.68
C CYS A 125 -23.87 0.02 6.10
N ILE A 126 -23.70 0.32 7.40
CA ILE A 126 -22.46 0.91 7.94
C ILE A 126 -21.29 -0.07 7.76
N ALA A 127 -21.51 -1.36 8.04
CA ALA A 127 -20.50 -2.39 7.86
C ALA A 127 -20.07 -2.51 6.39
N LEU A 128 -21.03 -2.46 5.44
CA LEU A 128 -20.74 -2.44 4.01
C LEU A 128 -19.94 -1.19 3.61
N PHE A 129 -20.33 -0.02 4.08
CA PHE A 129 -19.62 1.22 3.78
C PHE A 129 -18.17 1.19 4.27
N ALA A 130 -17.94 0.75 5.51
CA ALA A 130 -16.61 0.55 6.05
C ALA A 130 -15.79 -0.46 5.22
N SER A 131 -16.42 -1.57 4.81
CA SER A 131 -15.79 -2.59 3.95
C SER A 131 -15.33 -2.01 2.61
N CYS A 132 -16.15 -1.16 1.99
CA CYS A 132 -15.84 -0.50 0.72
C CYS A 132 -14.68 0.50 0.87
N ILE A 133 -14.61 1.26 1.96
CA ILE A 133 -13.50 2.19 2.20
C ILE A 133 -12.18 1.43 2.33
N VAL A 134 -12.15 0.38 3.15
CA VAL A 134 -10.97 -0.45 3.33
C VAL A 134 -10.52 -1.05 1.99
N GLN A 135 -11.47 -1.57 1.22
CA GLN A 135 -11.21 -2.12 -0.10
C GLN A 135 -10.65 -1.07 -1.08
N ALA A 136 -11.25 0.11 -1.14
CA ALA A 136 -10.80 1.19 -2.02
C ALA A 136 -9.34 1.58 -1.72
N ILE A 137 -9.00 1.72 -0.44
CA ILE A 137 -7.63 2.04 -0.02
C ILE A 137 -6.66 0.95 -0.49
N VAL A 138 -6.93 -0.33 -0.19
CA VAL A 138 -5.96 -1.40 -0.53
C VAL A 138 -5.84 -1.61 -2.04
N VAL A 139 -6.94 -1.59 -2.78
CA VAL A 139 -6.93 -1.70 -4.25
C VAL A 139 -6.14 -0.54 -4.85
N PHE A 140 -6.31 0.68 -4.33
CA PHE A 140 -5.55 1.83 -4.78
C PHE A 140 -4.04 1.64 -4.54
N ARG A 141 -3.63 1.14 -3.36
CA ARG A 141 -2.21 0.85 -3.07
C ARG A 141 -1.62 -0.16 -4.05
N TYR A 142 -2.34 -1.26 -4.31
CA TYR A 142 -1.87 -2.32 -5.20
C TYR A 142 -1.79 -1.84 -6.67
N ARG A 143 -2.80 -1.11 -7.14
CA ARG A 143 -2.85 -0.58 -8.51
C ARG A 143 -1.75 0.45 -8.76
N LEU A 144 -1.46 1.31 -7.79
CA LEU A 144 -0.39 2.30 -7.93
C LEU A 144 0.99 1.63 -7.99
N ASN A 145 1.27 0.69 -7.09
CA ASN A 145 2.54 -0.03 -7.06
C ASN A 145 2.78 -0.81 -8.36
N SER A 146 1.75 -1.50 -8.88
CA SER A 146 1.86 -2.21 -10.16
C SER A 146 2.06 -1.29 -11.36
N ARG A 147 1.46 -0.09 -11.39
CA ARG A 147 1.68 0.89 -12.47
C ARG A 147 3.07 1.51 -12.43
N LEU A 148 3.58 1.84 -11.24
CA LEU A 148 4.94 2.36 -11.08
C LEU A 148 5.98 1.32 -11.55
N LYS A 149 5.84 0.05 -11.15
CA LYS A 149 6.73 -1.02 -11.64
C LYS A 149 6.74 -1.16 -13.17
N LYS A 150 5.55 -1.09 -13.81
CA LYS A 150 5.45 -1.19 -15.28
C LYS A 150 6.10 -0.01 -15.99
N ASN A 151 5.93 1.21 -15.48
CA ASN A 151 6.50 2.40 -16.09
C ASN A 151 8.03 2.46 -15.93
N CYS A 152 8.58 2.07 -14.78
CA CYS A 152 10.04 2.00 -14.58
C CYS A 152 10.71 0.92 -15.46
N ILE A 153 10.02 -0.19 -15.73
CA ILE A 153 10.52 -1.24 -16.64
C ILE A 153 10.43 -0.79 -18.12
N GLY A 154 9.42 0.01 -18.46
CA GLY A 154 9.24 0.58 -19.81
C GLY A 154 10.33 1.59 -20.19
N THR A 155 10.76 2.44 -19.26
CA THR A 155 11.83 3.43 -19.51
C THR A 155 13.21 2.82 -19.70
N ASN A 156 13.49 1.66 -19.10
CA ASN A 156 14.78 0.98 -19.26
C ASN A 156 14.97 0.33 -20.65
N LYS A 157 13.89 0.18 -21.45
CA LYS A 157 13.99 -0.29 -22.84
C LYS A 157 14.31 0.81 -23.85
N ILE A 158 14.19 2.09 -23.48
CA ILE A 158 14.39 3.21 -24.39
C ILE A 158 15.85 3.71 -24.36
N ASN A 159 16.60 3.43 -23.28
CA ASN A 159 18.00 3.85 -23.12
C ASN A 159 19.04 2.76 -23.52
N THR A 160 18.62 1.70 -24.21
CA THR A 160 19.50 0.63 -24.73
C THR A 160 19.36 0.40 -26.23
N ALA A 161 18.94 1.42 -26.99
CA ALA A 161 18.93 1.40 -28.45
C ALA A 161 19.83 2.51 -28.99
#